data_AF-Q1ITW3-F1
#
_entry.id   AF-Q1ITW3-F1
#
_cell.length_a   1.000
_cell.length_b   1.000
_cell.length_c   1.000
_cell.angle_alpha   90.00
_cell.angle_beta   90.00
_cell.angle_gamma   90.00
#
_symmetry.space_group_name_H-M   'P 1'
#
loop_
_entity.id
_entity.type
_entity.pdbx_description
1 polymer ?
#
loop_
_entity_poly.entity_id
_entity_poly.type
_entity_poly.pdbx_seq_one_letter_code
_entity_poly.pdbx_strand_id
1 'polypeptide(L)'
;MQTIDIHNHFFPESWPDLAAKFGTPDWPWIKHTEPGKATIMLGDREFRKIYSACWDMDVRLAEMDRDGVDLQIISATPVLFAYDRPADQALECAKIFNDAALELCARAPGRLKALCQVPLQDIDLACAELDRAIKDGHLGVQIGNHVGEKNLDDAGIETFLHHCASVGAAVLVHPWDMMARDRMPNYMAPWTVAMPAETQLGIVTMILSGAFDRLPENLRICFAHGGGSFAFLLGRMENAWSHHPVARGKSELPPRRYVNRFYVDSAVYDEEALCFLISTMGEDQVVLGSDYPFPLGEERIGKLIRTCKIDGSAKKKLLNANAARFLGLKVEAESTAPVEARSSSGCPVAHGNGAGDEHKLTYGSYLKIPELLSLQQLQSEPPRHDELLFIVIHQTYELWFKELLHDLEAVVRCLQAVARDPRARDEVYEAARLLRRCTEVLRVLVSQFTILETMLPTHFLAFRDKLEPASGFQSQQFRQIEFLCGLRDEKLMRVHEPEPKEHAELVKRLHEPSLHDVLFDALRALGKLPAYAPDATDRDRFEARAFAIRDVYEDEKHFRDWIDVCERLTEFDELVVSWRLRHIQMVERTIGLKMGTGGSTGASYLRLTLDKTFFPELWEARTMLRKAE
;
A
#
# COMPACT_ATOMS: atom_id res chain seq x y z
N MET A 1 -3.02 14.65 13.91
CA MET A 1 -3.73 14.34 12.65
C MET A 1 -5.04 13.73 13.05
N GLN A 2 -6.15 14.27 12.56
CA GLN A 2 -7.49 13.79 12.89
C GLN A 2 -7.62 12.30 12.50
N THR A 3 -8.18 11.43 13.33
CA THR A 3 -8.50 10.04 12.99
C THR A 3 -10.00 9.93 12.71
N ILE A 4 -10.35 9.37 11.55
CA ILE A 4 -11.72 9.27 11.05
C ILE A 4 -12.11 7.80 10.90
N ASP A 5 -13.11 7.35 11.65
CA ASP A 5 -13.72 6.02 11.53
C ASP A 5 -15.02 6.11 10.74
N ILE A 6 -15.05 5.49 9.55
CA ILE A 6 -16.17 5.60 8.61
C ILE A 6 -17.19 4.46 8.72
N HIS A 7 -16.89 3.42 9.51
CA HIS A 7 -17.74 2.24 9.61
C HIS A 7 -18.04 1.94 11.06
N ASN A 8 -19.18 2.43 11.53
CA ASN A 8 -19.74 2.17 12.85
C ASN A 8 -21.25 2.46 12.82
N HIS A 9 -21.97 1.92 13.79
CA HIS A 9 -23.43 1.86 13.77
C HIS A 9 -24.04 2.50 15.00
N PHE A 10 -25.31 2.87 14.91
CA PHE A 10 -26.10 3.34 16.04
C PHE A 10 -27.48 2.66 16.10
N PHE A 11 -28.12 2.80 17.26
CA PHE A 11 -29.55 2.63 17.45
C PHE A 11 -30.05 3.80 18.31
N PRO A 12 -31.19 4.43 18.02
CA PRO A 12 -31.83 5.34 18.98
C PRO A 12 -32.19 4.60 20.27
N GLU A 13 -32.25 5.31 21.40
CA GLU A 13 -32.64 4.70 22.68
C GLU A 13 -34.07 4.13 22.62
N SER A 14 -34.94 4.74 21.83
CA SER A 14 -36.26 4.21 21.50
C SER A 14 -36.70 4.75 20.14
N TRP A 15 -37.65 4.06 19.51
CA TRP A 15 -38.32 4.52 18.29
C TRP A 15 -39.79 4.05 18.30
N PRO A 16 -40.66 4.63 17.45
CA PRO A 16 -42.05 4.22 17.38
C PRO A 16 -42.22 2.72 17.13
N ASP A 17 -43.28 2.12 17.67
CA ASP A 17 -43.65 0.75 17.35
C ASP A 17 -44.08 0.67 15.86
N LEU A 18 -43.15 0.20 15.03
CA LEU A 18 -43.34 0.12 13.58
C LEU A 18 -44.37 -0.96 13.22
N ALA A 19 -44.50 -2.02 14.01
CA ALA A 19 -45.50 -3.05 13.76
C ALA A 19 -46.91 -2.51 14.01
N ALA A 20 -47.09 -1.75 15.10
CA ALA A 20 -48.34 -1.05 15.36
C ALA A 20 -48.62 0.06 14.35
N LYS A 21 -47.60 0.83 13.93
CA LYS A 21 -47.73 1.92 12.96
C LYS A 21 -48.16 1.42 11.58
N PHE A 22 -47.55 0.35 11.09
CA PHE A 22 -47.76 -0.12 9.72
C PHE A 22 -48.71 -1.30 9.58
N GLY A 23 -49.08 -1.94 10.69
CA GLY A 23 -49.97 -3.11 10.69
C GLY A 23 -49.32 -4.38 10.10
N THR A 24 -48.00 -4.40 9.95
CA THR A 24 -47.23 -5.57 9.48
C THR A 24 -46.36 -6.10 10.64
N PRO A 25 -46.25 -7.43 10.85
CA PRO A 25 -45.52 -7.98 12.00
C PRO A 25 -43.99 -7.97 11.81
N ASP A 26 -43.26 -8.40 12.84
CA ASP A 26 -41.81 -8.69 12.81
C ASP A 26 -40.88 -7.51 12.49
N TRP A 27 -41.29 -6.28 12.84
CA TRP A 27 -40.38 -5.14 12.79
C TRP A 27 -39.33 -5.21 13.91
N PRO A 28 -38.11 -4.66 13.67
CA PRO A 28 -37.12 -4.50 14.72
C PRO A 28 -37.59 -3.55 15.82
N TRP A 29 -37.42 -3.93 17.08
CA TRP A 29 -37.66 -3.08 18.25
C TRP A 29 -36.61 -3.31 19.34
N ILE A 30 -36.44 -2.35 20.25
CA ILE A 30 -35.44 -2.39 21.31
C ILE A 30 -36.07 -2.76 22.66
N LYS A 31 -35.51 -3.78 23.31
CA LYS A 31 -35.88 -4.19 24.67
C LYS A 31 -34.76 -3.83 25.63
N HIS A 32 -34.97 -2.79 26.43
CA HIS A 32 -34.06 -2.45 27.53
C HIS A 32 -34.13 -3.52 28.62
N THR A 33 -33.01 -4.13 28.95
CA THR A 33 -32.94 -5.27 29.87
C THR A 33 -32.40 -4.86 31.23
N GLU A 34 -31.36 -4.04 31.26
CA GLU A 34 -30.74 -3.47 32.45
C GLU A 34 -30.10 -2.10 32.12
N PRO A 35 -29.75 -1.26 33.10
CA PRO A 35 -29.13 0.04 32.81
C PRO A 35 -27.95 -0.08 31.85
N GLY A 36 -28.04 0.61 30.72
CA GLY A 36 -27.02 0.62 29.68
C GLY A 36 -26.92 -0.65 28.82
N LYS A 37 -27.87 -1.59 28.91
CA LYS A 37 -27.93 -2.76 28.02
C LYS A 37 -29.33 -2.98 27.46
N ALA A 38 -29.36 -3.37 26.19
CA ALA A 38 -30.60 -3.68 25.50
C ALA A 38 -30.41 -4.86 24.56
N THR A 39 -31.52 -5.45 24.17
CA THR A 39 -31.58 -6.48 23.13
C THR A 39 -32.42 -5.96 21.99
N ILE A 40 -31.86 -5.98 20.77
CA ILE A 40 -32.63 -5.80 19.55
C ILE A 40 -33.44 -7.07 19.31
N MET A 41 -34.73 -6.90 19.12
CA MET A 41 -35.72 -7.94 18.93
C MET A 41 -36.26 -7.90 17.50
N LEU A 42 -36.59 -9.06 16.93
CA LEU A 42 -37.32 -9.22 15.67
C LEU A 42 -38.58 -10.02 15.96
N GLY A 43 -39.73 -9.33 16.04
CA GLY A 43 -40.91 -9.92 16.66
C GLY A 43 -40.59 -10.36 18.10
N ASP A 44 -40.79 -11.64 18.41
CA ASP A 44 -40.46 -12.22 19.72
C ASP A 44 -39.03 -12.80 19.83
N ARG A 45 -38.26 -12.78 18.73
CA ARG A 45 -36.93 -13.39 18.68
C ARG A 45 -35.84 -12.40 19.07
N GLU A 46 -34.94 -12.81 19.97
CA GLU A 46 -33.70 -12.05 20.25
C GLU A 46 -32.80 -12.06 19.01
N PHE A 47 -32.46 -10.86 18.51
CA PHE A 47 -31.55 -10.70 17.38
C PHE A 47 -30.12 -10.40 17.83
N ARG A 48 -29.94 -9.36 18.65
CA ARG A 48 -28.59 -8.93 19.09
C ARG A 48 -28.63 -8.22 20.43
N LYS A 49 -27.73 -8.59 21.33
CA LYS A 49 -27.46 -7.83 22.55
C LYS A 49 -26.54 -6.65 22.23
N ILE A 50 -26.91 -5.48 22.73
CA ILE A 50 -26.21 -4.21 22.54
C ILE A 50 -26.04 -3.51 23.90
N TYR A 51 -25.16 -2.52 23.94
CA TYR A 51 -24.96 -1.69 25.13
C TYR A 51 -25.08 -0.20 24.78
N SER A 52 -25.04 0.65 25.79
CA SER A 52 -25.39 2.06 25.71
C SER A 52 -24.61 2.86 24.67
N ALA A 53 -23.40 2.47 24.28
CA ALA A 53 -22.67 3.12 23.18
C ALA A 53 -23.48 3.25 21.86
N CYS A 54 -24.48 2.38 21.65
CA CYS A 54 -25.38 2.49 20.51
C CYS A 54 -26.23 3.77 20.51
N TRP A 55 -26.64 4.30 21.68
CA TRP A 55 -27.58 5.43 21.81
C TRP A 55 -27.12 6.57 22.74
N ASP A 56 -26.19 6.29 23.65
CA ASP A 56 -25.66 7.21 24.65
C ASP A 56 -24.37 7.87 24.14
N MET A 57 -24.45 9.18 23.91
CA MET A 57 -23.35 9.97 23.36
C MET A 57 -22.22 10.19 24.35
N ASP A 58 -22.49 10.21 25.66
CA ASP A 58 -21.43 10.41 26.65
C ASP A 58 -20.55 9.17 26.72
N VAL A 59 -21.15 7.98 26.67
CA VAL A 59 -20.44 6.69 26.59
C VAL A 59 -19.64 6.61 25.29
N ARG A 60 -20.27 6.90 24.14
CA ARG A 60 -19.60 6.86 22.84
C ARG A 60 -18.41 7.82 22.76
N LEU A 61 -18.59 9.07 23.18
CA LEU A 61 -17.52 10.07 23.13
C LEU A 61 -16.35 9.71 24.06
N ALA A 62 -16.63 9.18 25.25
CA ALA A 62 -15.59 8.68 26.14
C ALA A 62 -14.79 7.53 25.53
N GLU A 63 -15.44 6.61 24.81
CA GLU A 63 -14.77 5.51 24.12
C GLU A 63 -14.01 5.98 22.87
N MET A 64 -14.54 6.96 22.14
CA MET A 64 -13.80 7.64 21.05
C MET A 64 -12.53 8.31 21.58
N ASP A 65 -12.60 9.02 22.69
CA ASP A 65 -11.44 9.67 23.33
C ASP A 65 -10.42 8.64 23.80
N ARG A 66 -10.88 7.53 24.42
CA ARG A 66 -10.04 6.40 24.83
C ARG A 66 -9.24 5.80 23.66
N ASP A 67 -9.83 5.77 22.47
CA ASP A 67 -9.26 5.13 21.28
C ASP A 67 -8.58 6.12 20.32
N GLY A 68 -8.59 7.40 20.65
CA GLY A 68 -8.01 8.47 19.82
C GLY A 68 -8.71 8.59 18.48
N VAL A 69 -10.05 8.56 18.48
CA VAL A 69 -10.90 8.77 17.31
C VAL A 69 -11.52 10.17 17.39
N ASP A 70 -11.18 11.01 16.42
CA ASP A 70 -11.62 12.39 16.40
C ASP A 70 -12.99 12.55 15.73
N LEU A 71 -13.28 11.76 14.70
CA LEU A 71 -14.53 11.80 13.95
C LEU A 71 -15.06 10.38 13.69
N GLN A 72 -16.31 10.12 14.03
CA GLN A 72 -17.04 8.92 13.61
C GLN A 72 -18.15 9.27 12.62
N ILE A 73 -18.31 8.43 11.59
CA ILE A 73 -19.45 8.48 10.67
C ILE A 73 -20.42 7.36 11.06
N ILE A 74 -21.54 7.71 11.69
CA ILE A 74 -22.54 6.74 12.16
C ILE A 74 -23.50 6.39 11.03
N SER A 75 -23.94 5.15 10.97
CA SER A 75 -25.01 4.72 10.07
C SER A 75 -25.99 3.77 10.76
N ALA A 76 -27.18 3.62 10.19
CA ALA A 76 -28.18 2.73 10.75
C ALA A 76 -27.74 1.27 10.63
N THR A 77 -28.04 0.46 11.64
CA THR A 77 -27.70 -0.97 11.59
C THR A 77 -28.50 -1.66 10.47
N PRO A 78 -27.90 -2.54 9.64
CA PRO A 78 -28.55 -3.12 8.45
C PRO A 78 -29.92 -3.80 8.66
N VAL A 79 -30.19 -4.27 9.88
CA VAL A 79 -31.50 -4.82 10.27
C VAL A 79 -32.65 -3.82 10.10
N LEU A 80 -32.35 -2.53 10.02
CA LEU A 80 -33.30 -1.42 9.85
C LEU A 80 -33.55 -1.01 8.39
N PHE A 81 -32.85 -1.62 7.42
CA PHE A 81 -33.00 -1.26 5.99
C PHE A 81 -34.41 -1.49 5.45
N ALA A 82 -35.13 -2.50 5.94
CA ALA A 82 -36.53 -2.78 5.57
C ALA A 82 -36.77 -2.97 4.06
N TYR A 83 -35.80 -3.53 3.33
CA TYR A 83 -35.89 -3.77 1.88
C TYR A 83 -36.95 -4.80 1.48
N ASP A 84 -37.36 -5.66 2.42
CA ASP A 84 -38.42 -6.67 2.29
C ASP A 84 -39.83 -6.10 2.52
N ARG A 85 -39.94 -4.83 2.91
CA ARG A 85 -41.21 -4.17 3.25
C ARG A 85 -41.76 -3.36 2.07
N PRO A 86 -43.07 -3.05 2.08
CA PRO A 86 -43.66 -2.09 1.14
C PRO A 86 -42.86 -0.78 1.14
N ALA A 87 -42.62 -0.22 -0.05
CA ALA A 87 -41.67 0.88 -0.25
C ALA A 87 -42.04 2.15 0.54
N ASP A 88 -43.34 2.42 0.74
CA ASP A 88 -43.85 3.51 1.56
C ASP A 88 -43.52 3.30 3.05
N GLN A 89 -43.64 2.07 3.55
CA GLN A 89 -43.26 1.73 4.94
C GLN A 89 -41.74 1.80 5.14
N ALA A 90 -40.97 1.32 4.16
CA ALA A 90 -39.51 1.40 4.19
C ALA A 90 -39.01 2.86 4.13
N LEU A 91 -39.66 3.72 3.34
CA LEU A 91 -39.38 5.15 3.31
C LEU A 91 -39.63 5.82 4.67
N GLU A 92 -40.78 5.53 5.29
CA GLU A 92 -41.10 6.06 6.61
C GLU A 92 -40.12 5.55 7.69
N CYS A 93 -39.71 4.29 7.62
CA CYS A 93 -38.65 3.72 8.45
C CYS A 93 -37.33 4.48 8.23
N ALA A 94 -36.92 4.69 6.98
CA ALA A 94 -35.70 5.42 6.63
C ALA A 94 -35.70 6.83 7.21
N LYS A 95 -36.79 7.59 7.06
CA LYS A 95 -36.90 8.94 7.63
C LYS A 95 -36.72 8.96 9.14
N ILE A 96 -37.37 8.04 9.86
CA ILE A 96 -37.26 7.94 11.32
C ILE A 96 -35.79 7.79 11.76
N PHE A 97 -35.05 6.88 11.13
CA PHE A 97 -33.66 6.63 11.51
C PHE A 97 -32.69 7.67 10.97
N ASN A 98 -32.94 8.24 9.79
CA ASN A 98 -32.15 9.33 9.23
C ASN A 98 -32.25 10.60 10.10
N ASP A 99 -33.43 10.92 10.60
CA ASP A 99 -33.65 12.06 11.49
C ASP A 99 -33.00 11.80 12.86
N ALA A 100 -33.18 10.61 13.42
CA ALA A 100 -32.54 10.21 14.69
C ALA A 100 -31.01 10.23 14.62
N ALA A 101 -30.40 9.87 13.48
CA ALA A 101 -28.96 9.97 13.29
C ALA A 101 -28.48 11.43 13.43
N LEU A 102 -29.18 12.38 12.83
CA LEU A 102 -28.83 13.80 12.92
C LEU A 102 -29.07 14.37 14.32
N GLU A 103 -30.11 13.91 15.02
CA GLU A 103 -30.32 14.26 16.44
C GLU A 103 -29.14 13.81 17.31
N LEU A 104 -28.61 12.60 17.09
CA LEU A 104 -27.40 12.14 17.78
C LEU A 104 -26.18 12.96 17.38
N CYS A 105 -25.98 13.26 16.09
CA CYS A 105 -24.88 14.11 15.63
C CYS A 105 -24.93 15.52 16.25
N ALA A 106 -26.13 16.08 16.44
CA ALA A 106 -26.31 17.41 17.04
C ALA A 106 -25.85 17.47 18.50
N ARG A 107 -25.85 16.34 19.22
CA ARG A 107 -25.34 16.23 20.60
C ARG A 107 -23.80 16.15 20.66
N ALA A 108 -23.15 15.87 19.54
CA ALA A 108 -21.69 15.71 19.44
C ALA A 108 -21.12 16.47 18.22
N PRO A 109 -21.31 17.80 18.14
CA PRO A 109 -20.96 18.59 16.96
C PRO A 109 -19.45 18.51 16.66
N GLY A 110 -19.12 18.21 15.41
CA GLY A 110 -17.73 18.08 14.94
C GLY A 110 -17.05 16.75 15.29
N ARG A 111 -17.68 15.91 16.13
CA ARG A 111 -17.20 14.57 16.47
C ARG A 111 -17.99 13.46 15.78
N LEU A 112 -19.26 13.71 15.45
CA LEU A 112 -20.12 12.77 14.73
C LEU A 112 -20.68 13.38 13.44
N LYS A 113 -20.76 12.55 12.41
CA LYS A 113 -21.49 12.77 11.16
C LYS A 113 -22.26 11.49 10.82
N ALA A 114 -23.19 11.56 9.88
CA ALA A 114 -24.03 10.42 9.54
C ALA A 114 -24.05 10.09 8.05
N LEU A 115 -24.24 8.80 7.76
CA LEU A 115 -24.76 8.32 6.48
C LEU A 115 -26.23 7.94 6.67
N CYS A 116 -27.06 8.27 5.69
CA CYS A 116 -28.47 7.92 5.70
C CYS A 116 -28.71 6.48 5.23
N GLN A 117 -29.91 5.96 5.45
CA GLN A 117 -30.45 4.79 4.74
C GLN A 117 -31.54 5.24 3.75
N VAL A 118 -31.85 4.40 2.76
CA VAL A 118 -32.83 4.68 1.70
C VAL A 118 -33.68 3.43 1.41
N PRO A 119 -34.93 3.55 0.92
CA PRO A 119 -35.74 2.40 0.51
C PRO A 119 -35.32 1.85 -0.87
N LEU A 120 -34.17 1.16 -0.95
CA LEU A 120 -33.52 0.79 -2.22
C LEU A 120 -34.33 -0.14 -3.14
N GLN A 121 -35.42 -0.74 -2.64
CA GLN A 121 -36.37 -1.49 -3.48
C GLN A 121 -37.17 -0.59 -4.45
N ASP A 122 -37.23 0.71 -4.20
CA ASP A 122 -37.85 1.72 -5.06
C ASP A 122 -36.86 2.87 -5.33
N ILE A 123 -36.39 2.98 -6.57
CA ILE A 123 -35.28 3.86 -6.94
C ILE A 123 -35.65 5.34 -6.87
N ASP A 124 -36.89 5.70 -7.24
CA ASP A 124 -37.33 7.08 -7.20
C ASP A 124 -37.44 7.57 -5.74
N LEU A 125 -38.01 6.74 -4.86
CA LEU A 125 -38.06 7.03 -3.43
C LEU A 125 -36.66 7.05 -2.80
N ALA A 126 -35.76 6.16 -3.21
CA ALA A 126 -34.39 6.13 -2.73
C ALA A 126 -33.61 7.40 -3.10
N CYS A 127 -33.70 7.85 -4.36
CA CYS A 127 -33.10 9.10 -4.81
C CYS A 127 -33.68 10.31 -4.06
N ALA A 128 -35.00 10.38 -3.90
CA ALA A 128 -35.66 11.48 -3.21
C ALA A 128 -35.29 11.55 -1.71
N GLU A 129 -35.20 10.41 -1.02
CA GLU A 129 -34.78 10.37 0.37
C GLU A 129 -33.29 10.70 0.53
N LEU A 130 -32.43 10.28 -0.41
CA LEU A 130 -31.03 10.70 -0.44
C LEU A 130 -30.92 12.23 -0.56
N ASP A 131 -31.65 12.86 -1.48
CA ASP A 131 -31.63 14.31 -1.68
C ASP A 131 -32.05 15.06 -0.41
N ARG A 132 -33.10 14.57 0.26
CA ARG A 132 -33.55 15.12 1.54
C ARG A 132 -32.44 14.98 2.60
N ALA A 133 -31.90 13.78 2.77
CA ALA A 133 -30.91 13.50 3.80
C ALA A 133 -29.62 14.30 3.61
N ILE A 134 -29.12 14.41 2.38
CA ILE A 134 -27.95 15.25 2.04
C ILE A 134 -28.22 16.71 2.36
N LYS A 135 -29.41 17.23 2.00
CA LYS A 135 -29.81 18.59 2.33
C LYS A 135 -29.85 18.84 3.84
N ASP A 136 -30.28 17.86 4.62
CA ASP A 136 -30.38 17.93 6.07
C ASP A 136 -29.03 17.74 6.79
N GLY A 137 -27.99 17.28 6.08
CA GLY A 137 -26.60 17.29 6.55
C GLY A 137 -25.92 15.92 6.64
N HIS A 138 -26.54 14.85 6.13
CA HIS A 138 -25.87 13.57 5.92
C HIS A 138 -24.75 13.71 4.88
N LEU A 139 -23.69 12.91 5.01
CA LEU A 139 -22.55 12.94 4.08
C LEU A 139 -22.70 11.97 2.89
N GLY A 140 -23.71 11.13 2.94
CA GLY A 140 -23.89 10.04 2.01
C GLY A 140 -24.90 9.03 2.52
N VAL A 141 -24.81 7.80 2.01
CA VAL A 141 -25.74 6.71 2.26
C VAL A 141 -25.01 5.43 2.60
N GLN A 142 -25.58 4.64 3.51
CA GLN A 142 -25.25 3.23 3.67
C GLN A 142 -26.37 2.39 3.04
N ILE A 143 -25.99 1.43 2.21
CA ILE A 143 -26.91 0.50 1.55
C ILE A 143 -26.52 -0.96 1.80
N GLY A 144 -27.48 -1.87 1.72
CA GLY A 144 -27.21 -3.31 1.56
C GLY A 144 -26.48 -3.63 0.25
N ASN A 145 -25.76 -4.74 0.21
CA ASN A 145 -25.06 -5.22 -1.00
C ASN A 145 -26.01 -5.84 -2.05
N HIS A 146 -27.28 -6.04 -1.72
CA HIS A 146 -28.33 -6.49 -2.63
C HIS A 146 -29.73 -6.12 -2.08
N VAL A 147 -30.76 -6.27 -2.92
CA VAL A 147 -32.18 -6.12 -2.58
C VAL A 147 -32.94 -7.35 -3.07
N GLY A 148 -33.17 -8.32 -2.18
CA GLY A 148 -33.67 -9.64 -2.58
C GLY A 148 -32.72 -10.27 -3.60
N GLU A 149 -33.22 -10.66 -4.77
CA GLU A 149 -32.38 -11.25 -5.84
C GLU A 149 -31.59 -10.22 -6.67
N LYS A 150 -31.79 -8.91 -6.43
CA LYS A 150 -31.13 -7.85 -7.19
C LYS A 150 -29.77 -7.52 -6.58
N ASN A 151 -28.69 -7.89 -7.28
CA ASN A 151 -27.33 -7.47 -6.97
C ASN A 151 -27.09 -6.01 -7.40
N LEU A 152 -25.90 -5.48 -7.09
CA LEU A 152 -25.53 -4.09 -7.39
C LEU A 152 -25.47 -3.76 -8.89
N ASP A 153 -25.42 -4.76 -9.77
CA ASP A 153 -25.50 -4.60 -11.22
C ASP A 153 -26.94 -4.54 -11.77
N ASP A 154 -27.96 -4.55 -10.91
CA ASP A 154 -29.34 -4.23 -11.32
C ASP A 154 -29.41 -2.81 -11.88
N ALA A 155 -30.08 -2.63 -13.02
CA ALA A 155 -30.14 -1.34 -13.71
C ALA A 155 -30.76 -0.21 -12.85
N GLY A 156 -31.68 -0.55 -11.94
CA GLY A 156 -32.24 0.40 -10.99
C GLY A 156 -31.23 0.82 -9.93
N ILE A 157 -30.47 -0.13 -9.38
CA ILE A 157 -29.42 0.16 -8.41
C ILE A 157 -28.27 0.94 -9.07
N GLU A 158 -27.87 0.60 -10.30
CA GLU A 158 -26.92 1.41 -11.08
C GLU A 158 -27.43 2.85 -11.25
N THR A 159 -28.72 3.04 -11.53
CA THR A 159 -29.35 4.38 -11.62
C THR A 159 -29.24 5.15 -10.30
N PHE A 160 -29.50 4.49 -9.17
CA PHE A 160 -29.30 5.09 -7.86
C PHE A 160 -27.83 5.47 -7.61
N LEU A 161 -26.87 4.62 -7.99
CA LEU A 161 -25.44 4.92 -7.86
C LEU A 161 -25.00 6.08 -8.76
N HIS A 162 -25.55 6.22 -9.97
CA HIS A 162 -25.38 7.42 -10.79
C HIS A 162 -25.88 8.67 -10.06
N HIS A 163 -27.05 8.59 -9.42
CA HIS A 163 -27.60 9.69 -8.64
C HIS A 163 -26.70 10.07 -7.47
N CYS A 164 -26.23 9.09 -6.69
CA CYS A 164 -25.25 9.29 -5.61
C CYS A 164 -24.01 10.05 -6.10
N ALA A 165 -23.44 9.66 -7.25
CA ALA A 165 -22.30 10.36 -7.84
C ALA A 165 -22.64 11.81 -8.25
N SER A 166 -23.86 12.07 -8.75
CA SER A 166 -24.28 13.39 -9.21
C SER A 166 -24.44 14.40 -8.07
N VAL A 167 -24.92 13.94 -6.91
CA VAL A 167 -25.09 14.78 -5.71
C VAL A 167 -23.85 14.75 -4.81
N GLY A 168 -22.81 14.02 -5.21
CA GLY A 168 -21.59 13.88 -4.42
C GLY A 168 -21.79 13.13 -3.11
N ALA A 169 -22.73 12.19 -3.03
CA ALA A 169 -22.92 11.34 -1.85
C ALA A 169 -21.81 10.27 -1.77
N ALA A 170 -21.28 10.05 -0.57
CA ALA A 170 -20.49 8.85 -0.29
C ALA A 170 -21.42 7.63 -0.17
N VAL A 171 -21.00 6.46 -0.65
CA VAL A 171 -21.78 5.22 -0.59
C VAL A 171 -21.02 4.17 0.21
N LEU A 172 -21.52 3.76 1.36
CA LEU A 172 -21.02 2.62 2.11
C LEU A 172 -21.90 1.39 1.83
N VAL A 173 -21.33 0.37 1.20
CA VAL A 173 -22.01 -0.89 0.95
C VAL A 173 -21.73 -1.83 2.11
N HIS A 174 -22.79 -2.23 2.82
CA HIS A 174 -22.72 -3.16 3.93
C HIS A 174 -23.35 -4.50 3.54
N PRO A 175 -22.69 -5.65 3.80
CA PRO A 175 -23.29 -6.94 3.56
C PRO A 175 -24.48 -7.17 4.50
N TRP A 176 -25.62 -7.59 3.94
CA TRP A 176 -26.83 -7.92 4.68
C TRP A 176 -27.54 -9.11 4.02
N ASP A 177 -28.58 -9.63 4.67
CA ASP A 177 -29.43 -10.70 4.16
C ASP A 177 -28.66 -11.91 3.60
N MET A 178 -27.68 -12.35 4.40
CA MET A 178 -26.66 -13.33 4.03
C MET A 178 -27.19 -14.59 3.34
N MET A 179 -26.54 -14.97 2.24
CA MET A 179 -26.75 -16.23 1.52
C MET A 179 -26.70 -17.48 2.41
N ALA A 180 -27.36 -18.54 1.94
CA ALA A 180 -27.28 -19.89 2.50
C ALA A 180 -27.66 -20.00 4.00
N ARG A 181 -28.60 -19.16 4.47
CA ARG A 181 -29.11 -19.10 5.85
C ARG A 181 -29.39 -20.47 6.46
N ASP A 182 -30.08 -21.36 5.74
CA ASP A 182 -30.47 -22.69 6.24
C ASP A 182 -29.27 -23.63 6.46
N ARG A 183 -28.13 -23.36 5.82
CA ARG A 183 -26.90 -24.15 5.98
C ARG A 183 -25.97 -23.61 7.06
N MET A 184 -26.22 -22.39 7.54
CA MET A 184 -25.35 -21.68 8.48
C MET A 184 -26.09 -21.27 9.78
N PRO A 185 -26.85 -22.16 10.46
CA PRO A 185 -27.63 -21.76 11.63
C PRO A 185 -26.79 -21.50 12.90
N ASN A 186 -25.54 -21.95 12.95
CA ASN A 186 -24.72 -22.00 14.16
C ASN A 186 -23.41 -21.22 14.04
N TYR A 187 -22.72 -21.04 15.17
CA TYR A 187 -21.34 -20.52 15.26
C TYR A 187 -21.10 -19.11 14.71
N MET A 188 -22.16 -18.33 14.52
CA MET A 188 -22.11 -17.07 13.77
C MET A 188 -21.57 -17.24 12.34
N ALA A 189 -21.70 -18.43 11.75
CA ALA A 189 -21.28 -18.72 10.38
C ALA A 189 -21.84 -17.75 9.32
N PRO A 190 -23.06 -17.18 9.46
CA PRO A 190 -23.51 -16.15 8.54
C PRO A 190 -22.59 -14.91 8.53
N TRP A 191 -21.99 -14.54 9.65
CA TRP A 191 -21.06 -13.40 9.76
C TRP A 191 -19.64 -13.76 9.33
N THR A 192 -19.17 -14.98 9.59
CA THR A 192 -17.76 -15.36 9.32
C THR A 192 -17.55 -16.00 7.96
N VAL A 193 -18.62 -16.43 7.27
CA VAL A 193 -18.56 -17.07 5.95
C VAL A 193 -19.41 -16.34 4.93
N ALA A 194 -20.71 -16.23 5.16
CA ALA A 194 -21.62 -15.68 4.15
C ALA A 194 -21.42 -14.17 3.96
N MET A 195 -21.25 -13.40 5.04
CA MET A 195 -21.06 -11.95 4.97
C MET A 195 -19.81 -11.53 4.16
N PRO A 196 -18.61 -12.12 4.35
CA PRO A 196 -17.48 -11.85 3.44
C PRO A 196 -17.74 -12.24 1.99
N ALA A 197 -18.47 -13.35 1.77
CA ALA A 197 -18.83 -13.81 0.42
C ALA A 197 -19.86 -12.88 -0.26
N GLU A 198 -20.80 -12.31 0.50
CA GLU A 198 -21.77 -11.31 0.03
C GLU A 198 -21.08 -10.03 -0.44
N THR A 199 -20.15 -9.50 0.37
CA THR A 199 -19.36 -8.32 -0.03
C THR A 199 -18.55 -8.61 -1.29
N GLN A 200 -17.90 -9.78 -1.36
CA GLN A 200 -17.17 -10.18 -2.56
C GLN A 200 -18.10 -10.27 -3.77
N LEU A 201 -19.29 -10.88 -3.62
CA LEU A 201 -20.27 -11.02 -4.71
C LEU A 201 -20.70 -9.65 -5.23
N GLY A 202 -20.96 -8.69 -4.33
CA GLY A 202 -21.27 -7.31 -4.71
C GLY A 202 -20.16 -6.65 -5.55
N ILE A 203 -18.89 -6.82 -5.16
CA ILE A 203 -17.75 -6.27 -5.93
C ILE A 203 -17.61 -6.99 -7.29
N VAL A 204 -17.71 -8.33 -7.29
CA VAL A 204 -17.55 -9.15 -8.49
C VAL A 204 -18.63 -8.84 -9.53
N THR A 205 -19.89 -8.70 -9.10
CA THR A 205 -21.02 -8.37 -9.98
C THR A 205 -20.84 -6.98 -10.59
N MET A 206 -20.44 -5.98 -9.80
CA MET A 206 -20.11 -4.63 -10.29
C MET A 206 -19.00 -4.62 -11.35
N ILE A 207 -17.94 -5.41 -11.15
CA ILE A 207 -16.84 -5.52 -12.12
C ILE A 207 -17.31 -6.24 -13.38
N LEU A 208 -17.79 -7.49 -13.25
CA LEU A 208 -18.03 -8.36 -14.40
C LEU A 208 -19.27 -7.98 -15.20
N SER A 209 -20.23 -7.25 -14.65
CA SER A 209 -21.35 -6.68 -15.41
C SER A 209 -20.95 -5.44 -16.24
N GLY A 210 -19.74 -4.92 -16.04
CA GLY A 210 -19.28 -3.65 -16.58
C GLY A 210 -19.98 -2.44 -15.93
N ALA A 211 -20.57 -2.60 -14.74
CA ALA A 211 -21.19 -1.47 -14.03
C ALA A 211 -20.15 -0.37 -13.79
N PHE A 212 -18.93 -0.72 -13.35
CA PHE A 212 -17.87 0.27 -13.21
C PHE A 212 -17.51 0.96 -14.54
N ASP A 213 -17.60 0.30 -15.69
CA ASP A 213 -17.35 0.95 -16.98
C ASP A 213 -18.38 2.04 -17.30
N ARG A 214 -19.63 1.87 -16.84
CA ARG A 214 -20.74 2.80 -17.07
C ARG A 214 -20.87 3.87 -15.98
N LEU A 215 -20.57 3.50 -14.74
CA LEU A 215 -20.71 4.38 -13.58
C LEU A 215 -19.67 5.51 -13.62
N PRO A 216 -20.00 6.71 -13.14
CA PRO A 216 -19.10 7.85 -13.17
C PRO A 216 -17.82 7.58 -12.36
N GLU A 217 -16.68 8.09 -12.81
CA GLU A 217 -15.41 7.93 -12.08
C GLU A 217 -15.40 8.66 -10.74
N ASN A 218 -16.23 9.70 -10.58
CA ASN A 218 -16.37 10.44 -9.33
C ASN A 218 -17.31 9.78 -8.31
N LEU A 219 -17.88 8.61 -8.61
CA LEU A 219 -18.61 7.81 -7.62
C LEU A 219 -17.66 7.38 -6.50
N ARG A 220 -18.06 7.63 -5.25
CA ARG A 220 -17.28 7.28 -4.07
C ARG A 220 -17.99 6.19 -3.32
N ILE A 221 -17.59 4.95 -3.60
CA ILE A 221 -18.20 3.74 -3.04
C ILE A 221 -17.16 2.98 -2.23
N CYS A 222 -17.54 2.56 -1.02
CA CYS A 222 -16.71 1.81 -0.08
C CYS A 222 -17.42 0.52 0.29
N PHE A 223 -16.69 -0.61 0.29
CA PHE A 223 -17.21 -1.90 0.72
C PHE A 223 -16.71 -2.23 2.13
N ALA A 224 -17.65 -2.56 3.01
CA ALA A 224 -17.36 -2.89 4.40
C ALA A 224 -16.52 -4.18 4.55
N HIS A 225 -15.84 -4.31 5.69
CA HIS A 225 -15.05 -5.47 6.11
C HIS A 225 -13.94 -5.87 5.13
N GLY A 226 -13.13 -4.90 4.70
CA GLY A 226 -12.02 -5.14 3.76
C GLY A 226 -12.44 -5.59 2.36
N GLY A 227 -13.71 -5.44 1.98
CA GLY A 227 -14.24 -6.03 0.76
C GLY A 227 -14.51 -7.53 0.88
N GLY A 228 -14.62 -8.05 2.11
CA GLY A 228 -14.81 -9.47 2.39
C GLY A 228 -13.62 -10.30 1.89
N SER A 229 -13.90 -11.35 1.13
CA SER A 229 -12.86 -12.22 0.55
C SER A 229 -12.35 -11.77 -0.82
N PHE A 230 -12.76 -10.58 -1.31
CA PHE A 230 -12.43 -10.09 -2.65
C PHE A 230 -10.92 -10.03 -2.92
N ALA A 231 -10.16 -9.35 -2.05
CA ALA A 231 -8.74 -9.14 -2.28
C ALA A 231 -7.98 -10.47 -2.42
N PHE A 232 -8.28 -11.44 -1.56
CA PHE A 232 -7.64 -12.76 -1.56
C PHE A 232 -7.98 -13.56 -2.83
N LEU A 233 -9.23 -13.48 -3.29
CA LEU A 233 -9.72 -14.25 -4.43
C LEU A 233 -9.58 -13.53 -5.78
N LEU A 234 -9.07 -12.30 -5.80
CA LEU A 234 -8.84 -11.53 -7.02
C LEU A 234 -7.97 -12.27 -8.04
N GLY A 235 -6.92 -12.97 -7.59
CA GLY A 235 -6.06 -13.76 -8.48
C GLY A 235 -6.81 -14.89 -9.21
N ARG A 236 -7.77 -15.52 -8.53
CA ARG A 236 -8.64 -16.55 -9.13
C ARG A 236 -9.58 -15.95 -10.17
N MET A 237 -10.14 -14.78 -9.86
CA MET A 237 -11.00 -14.02 -10.77
C MET A 237 -10.24 -13.58 -12.03
N GLU A 238 -9.04 -13.04 -11.88
CA GLU A 238 -8.12 -12.67 -12.97
C GLU A 238 -7.80 -13.85 -13.89
N ASN A 239 -7.46 -14.99 -13.31
CA ASN A 239 -7.21 -16.20 -14.07
C ASN A 239 -8.44 -16.65 -14.86
N ALA A 240 -9.63 -16.61 -14.25
CA ALA A 240 -10.87 -16.96 -14.93
C ALA A 240 -11.17 -16.00 -16.09
N TRP A 241 -11.05 -14.68 -15.87
CA TRP A 241 -11.27 -13.64 -16.88
C TRP A 241 -10.36 -13.82 -18.11
N SER A 242 -9.08 -14.12 -17.87
CA SER A 242 -8.09 -14.29 -18.95
C SER A 242 -8.39 -15.49 -19.85
N HIS A 243 -8.83 -16.61 -19.26
CA HIS A 243 -8.91 -17.90 -19.94
C HIS A 243 -10.32 -18.34 -20.35
N HIS A 244 -11.38 -17.76 -19.78
CA HIS A 244 -12.75 -18.19 -20.03
C HIS A 244 -13.62 -17.01 -20.51
N PRO A 245 -14.10 -17.01 -21.77
CA PRO A 245 -14.92 -15.91 -22.30
C PRO A 245 -16.15 -15.58 -21.46
N VAL A 246 -16.81 -16.59 -20.87
CA VAL A 246 -17.97 -16.39 -19.96
C VAL A 246 -17.57 -15.62 -18.70
N ALA A 247 -16.38 -15.89 -18.16
CA ALA A 247 -15.89 -15.22 -16.94
C ALA A 247 -15.43 -13.78 -17.19
N ARG A 248 -15.35 -13.33 -18.45
CA ARG A 248 -15.15 -11.91 -18.76
C ARG A 248 -16.38 -11.06 -18.50
N GLY A 249 -17.56 -11.67 -18.54
CA GLY A 249 -18.82 -10.94 -18.48
C GLY A 249 -18.85 -9.86 -19.55
N LYS A 250 -19.09 -8.62 -19.11
CA LYS A 250 -19.15 -7.39 -19.92
C LYS A 250 -18.05 -6.39 -19.54
N SER A 251 -17.11 -6.74 -18.65
CA SER A 251 -16.08 -5.80 -18.21
C SER A 251 -15.11 -5.49 -19.35
N GLU A 252 -14.77 -4.21 -19.53
CA GLU A 252 -13.83 -3.79 -20.58
C GLU A 252 -12.38 -4.13 -20.24
N LEU A 253 -12.05 -4.11 -18.94
CA LEU A 253 -10.70 -4.34 -18.44
C LEU A 253 -10.63 -5.63 -17.57
N PRO A 254 -9.41 -6.14 -17.31
CA PRO A 254 -9.21 -7.18 -16.31
C PRO A 254 -9.62 -6.71 -14.90
N PRO A 255 -10.14 -7.61 -14.03
CA PRO A 255 -10.67 -7.27 -12.71
C PRO A 255 -9.79 -6.37 -11.82
N ARG A 256 -8.47 -6.61 -11.81
CA ARG A 256 -7.48 -5.86 -11.03
C ARG A 256 -7.39 -4.40 -11.46
N ARG A 257 -7.78 -4.05 -12.68
CA ARG A 257 -7.77 -2.65 -13.15
C ARG A 257 -8.85 -1.81 -12.51
N TYR A 258 -9.86 -2.41 -11.87
CA TYR A 258 -10.96 -1.70 -11.22
C TYR A 258 -10.73 -1.43 -9.73
N VAL A 259 -9.64 -1.90 -9.11
CA VAL A 259 -9.39 -1.69 -7.66
C VAL A 259 -9.27 -0.22 -7.28
N ASN A 260 -9.03 0.68 -8.24
CA ASN A 260 -9.03 2.13 -8.04
C ASN A 260 -10.42 2.79 -8.15
N ARG A 261 -11.47 2.02 -8.47
CA ARG A 261 -12.86 2.51 -8.63
C ARG A 261 -13.69 2.43 -7.36
N PHE A 262 -13.15 1.87 -6.28
CA PHE A 262 -13.83 1.73 -5.01
C PHE A 262 -12.84 1.66 -3.85
N TYR A 263 -13.35 1.95 -2.65
CA TYR A 263 -12.65 1.84 -1.38
C TYR A 263 -13.07 0.56 -0.65
N VAL A 264 -12.26 0.17 0.33
CA VAL A 264 -12.60 -0.82 1.35
C VAL A 264 -12.23 -0.29 2.72
N ASP A 265 -12.95 -0.71 3.76
CA ASP A 265 -12.50 -0.42 5.13
C ASP A 265 -11.34 -1.35 5.56
N SER A 266 -10.77 -1.08 6.73
CA SER A 266 -9.64 -1.83 7.30
C SER A 266 -10.04 -2.97 8.25
N ALA A 267 -11.34 -3.32 8.35
CA ALA A 267 -11.85 -4.25 9.36
C ALA A 267 -11.59 -5.72 8.95
N VAL A 268 -10.31 -6.12 8.95
CA VAL A 268 -9.83 -7.48 8.61
C VAL A 268 -9.20 -8.22 9.79
N TYR A 269 -9.08 -7.55 10.95
CA TYR A 269 -8.74 -8.13 12.26
C TYR A 269 -7.39 -8.85 12.39
N ASP A 270 -6.56 -8.84 11.35
CA ASP A 270 -5.25 -9.47 11.33
C ASP A 270 -4.22 -8.60 10.58
N GLU A 271 -2.97 -8.60 11.06
CA GLU A 271 -1.91 -7.74 10.51
C GLU A 271 -1.48 -8.19 9.11
N GLU A 272 -1.35 -9.49 8.87
CA GLU A 272 -0.97 -10.03 7.56
C GLU A 272 -2.10 -9.81 6.55
N ALA A 273 -3.35 -10.01 6.98
CA ALA A 273 -4.53 -9.70 6.18
C ALA A 273 -4.58 -8.21 5.79
N LEU A 274 -4.28 -7.29 6.70
CA LEU A 274 -4.24 -5.86 6.40
C LEU A 274 -3.10 -5.51 5.42
N CYS A 275 -1.90 -6.05 5.62
CA CYS A 275 -0.78 -5.88 4.69
C CYS A 275 -1.13 -6.40 3.29
N PHE A 276 -1.76 -7.57 3.21
CA PHE A 276 -2.21 -8.16 1.95
C PHE A 276 -3.31 -7.33 1.28
N LEU A 277 -4.26 -6.82 2.06
CA LEU A 277 -5.31 -5.92 1.58
C LEU A 277 -4.71 -4.65 0.97
N ILE A 278 -3.78 -4.00 1.67
CA ILE A 278 -3.08 -2.80 1.18
C ILE A 278 -2.27 -3.10 -0.09
N SER A 279 -1.58 -4.24 -0.15
CA SER A 279 -0.84 -4.67 -1.34
C SER A 279 -1.75 -4.88 -2.56
N THR A 280 -2.99 -5.35 -2.32
CA THR A 280 -3.96 -5.62 -3.39
C THR A 280 -4.71 -4.38 -3.86
N MET A 281 -5.21 -3.58 -2.91
CA MET A 281 -6.06 -2.41 -3.15
C MET A 281 -5.26 -1.13 -3.39
N GLY A 282 -4.04 -1.04 -2.87
CA GLY A 282 -3.25 0.18 -2.76
C GLY A 282 -3.59 0.98 -1.50
N GLU A 283 -2.59 1.63 -0.92
CA GLU A 283 -2.73 2.40 0.33
C GLU A 283 -3.71 3.58 0.25
N ASP A 284 -4.11 4.00 -0.95
CA ASP A 284 -5.09 5.08 -1.17
C ASP A 284 -6.55 4.58 -1.14
N GLN A 285 -6.79 3.28 -1.21
CA GLN A 285 -8.15 2.71 -1.30
C GLN A 285 -8.61 2.03 0.00
N VAL A 286 -7.79 2.06 1.06
CA VAL A 286 -8.14 1.50 2.37
C VAL A 286 -8.45 2.63 3.36
N VAL A 287 -9.60 2.56 4.02
CA VAL A 287 -10.04 3.55 5.03
C VAL A 287 -10.23 2.89 6.39
N LEU A 288 -10.04 3.63 7.49
CA LEU A 288 -10.36 3.11 8.82
C LEU A 288 -11.88 2.87 8.96
N GLY A 289 -12.23 1.65 9.34
CA GLY A 289 -13.57 1.25 9.76
C GLY A 289 -13.47 0.22 10.89
N SER A 290 -14.38 0.31 11.88
CA SER A 290 -14.28 -0.47 13.12
C SER A 290 -15.41 -1.46 13.37
N ASP A 291 -16.56 -1.29 12.71
CA ASP A 291 -17.82 -1.98 13.04
C ASP A 291 -18.29 -1.75 14.50
N TYR A 292 -17.83 -0.65 15.11
CA TYR A 292 -18.23 -0.23 16.45
C TYR A 292 -19.74 0.02 16.52
N PRO A 293 -20.43 -0.23 17.65
CA PRO A 293 -19.94 -0.81 18.91
C PRO A 293 -20.20 -2.32 19.00
N PHE A 294 -20.20 -3.05 17.89
CA PHE A 294 -20.60 -4.45 17.92
C PHE A 294 -19.51 -5.39 18.45
N PRO A 295 -19.87 -6.55 19.03
CA PRO A 295 -18.89 -7.48 19.61
C PRO A 295 -17.89 -8.07 18.63
N LEU A 296 -18.21 -8.09 17.32
CA LEU A 296 -17.29 -8.54 16.27
C LEU A 296 -16.44 -7.39 15.70
N GLY A 297 -16.72 -6.15 16.10
CA GLY A 297 -15.92 -4.99 15.69
C GLY A 297 -14.56 -4.95 16.36
N GLU A 298 -13.72 -4.03 15.90
CA GLU A 298 -12.39 -3.83 16.45
C GLU A 298 -12.49 -3.27 17.88
N GLU A 299 -12.03 -4.06 18.86
CA GLU A 299 -12.14 -3.71 20.29
C GLU A 299 -11.53 -2.34 20.64
N ARG A 300 -10.42 -1.99 19.98
CA ARG A 300 -9.72 -0.72 20.14
C ARG A 300 -9.60 -0.06 18.78
N ILE A 301 -10.46 0.91 18.50
CA ILE A 301 -10.65 1.46 17.15
C ILE A 301 -9.32 1.97 16.59
N GLY A 302 -8.92 1.44 15.43
CA GLY A 302 -7.70 1.78 14.70
C GLY A 302 -6.41 1.20 15.28
N LYS A 303 -6.48 0.30 16.27
CA LYS A 303 -5.30 -0.35 16.84
C LYS A 303 -4.53 -1.12 15.77
N LEU A 304 -5.23 -1.90 14.94
CA LEU A 304 -4.65 -2.71 13.88
C LEU A 304 -3.78 -1.87 12.94
N ILE A 305 -4.31 -0.75 12.42
CA ILE A 305 -3.54 0.16 11.55
C ILE A 305 -2.34 0.77 12.30
N ARG A 306 -2.53 1.20 13.55
CA ARG A 306 -1.46 1.85 14.32
C ARG A 306 -0.31 0.89 14.62
N THR A 307 -0.59 -0.38 14.91
CA THR A 307 0.42 -1.39 15.25
C THR A 307 1.00 -2.12 14.04
N CYS A 308 0.27 -2.20 12.92
CA CYS A 308 0.70 -2.87 11.70
C CYS A 308 2.05 -2.34 11.19
N LYS A 309 2.92 -3.23 10.69
CA LYS A 309 4.26 -2.89 10.18
C LYS A 309 4.24 -2.33 8.75
N ILE A 310 3.46 -1.28 8.54
CA ILE A 310 3.41 -0.48 7.32
C ILE A 310 4.01 0.91 7.54
N ASP A 311 4.34 1.59 6.45
CA ASP A 311 4.96 2.91 6.47
C ASP A 311 4.11 3.96 7.20
N GLY A 312 4.78 4.92 7.84
CA GLY A 312 4.10 5.99 8.58
C GLY A 312 3.20 6.87 7.69
N SER A 313 3.53 7.03 6.41
CA SER A 313 2.68 7.69 5.42
C SER A 313 1.39 6.91 5.14
N ALA A 314 1.50 5.59 4.95
CA ALA A 314 0.36 4.70 4.74
C ALA A 314 -0.60 4.76 5.94
N LYS A 315 -0.08 4.66 7.17
CA LYS A 315 -0.90 4.81 8.40
C LYS A 315 -1.68 6.12 8.41
N LYS A 316 -1.06 7.23 8.01
CA LYS A 316 -1.71 8.54 7.94
C LYS A 316 -2.84 8.58 6.91
N LYS A 317 -2.65 7.94 5.76
CA LYS A 317 -3.69 7.82 4.73
C LYS A 317 -4.89 7.03 5.23
N LEU A 318 -4.65 5.83 5.78
CA LEU A 318 -5.69 4.91 6.26
C LEU A 318 -6.49 5.51 7.43
N LEU A 319 -5.82 6.17 8.37
CA LEU A 319 -6.48 6.78 9.54
C LEU A 319 -7.22 8.09 9.22
N ASN A 320 -6.93 8.76 8.09
CA ASN A 320 -7.48 10.09 7.81
C ASN A 320 -7.70 10.39 6.32
N ALA A 321 -6.62 10.57 5.56
CA ALA A 321 -6.70 11.27 4.27
C ALA A 321 -7.63 10.56 3.28
N ASN A 322 -7.65 9.23 3.30
CA ASN A 322 -8.53 8.44 2.45
C ASN A 322 -9.99 8.59 2.86
N ALA A 323 -10.29 8.57 4.16
CA ALA A 323 -11.65 8.78 4.69
C ALA A 323 -12.15 10.19 4.35
N ALA A 324 -11.31 11.23 4.51
CA ALA A 324 -11.67 12.59 4.12
C ALA A 324 -12.00 12.71 2.63
N ARG A 325 -11.22 12.06 1.75
CA ARG A 325 -11.48 12.00 0.30
C ARG A 325 -12.76 11.24 -0.03
N PHE A 326 -12.96 10.07 0.58
CA PHE A 326 -14.17 9.25 0.42
C PHE A 326 -15.43 10.04 0.81
N LEU A 327 -15.41 10.73 1.94
CA LEU A 327 -16.53 11.51 2.46
C LEU A 327 -16.70 12.87 1.77
N GLY A 328 -15.64 13.42 1.15
CA GLY A 328 -15.69 14.73 0.48
C GLY A 328 -15.60 15.88 1.44
N LEU A 329 -15.01 15.61 2.60
CA LEU A 329 -14.68 16.63 3.54
C LEU A 329 -13.58 17.50 2.90
N LYS A 330 -13.82 18.80 2.88
CA LYS A 330 -12.77 19.76 2.54
C LYS A 330 -11.68 19.54 3.59
N VAL A 331 -10.54 19.01 3.17
CA VAL A 331 -9.32 19.15 3.95
C VAL A 331 -9.10 20.65 4.03
N GLU A 332 -9.21 21.24 5.22
CA GLU A 332 -8.75 22.61 5.41
C GLU A 332 -7.28 22.61 5.01
N ALA A 333 -7.01 23.07 3.80
CA ALA A 333 -5.70 23.56 3.47
C ALA A 333 -5.44 24.68 4.48
N GLU A 334 -4.33 24.63 5.22
CA GLU A 334 -3.82 25.85 5.83
C GLU A 334 -3.88 26.94 4.75
N SER A 335 -4.67 27.96 5.04
CA SER A 335 -5.05 29.03 4.12
C SER A 335 -3.81 29.57 3.38
N THR A 336 -3.61 29.13 2.15
CA THR A 336 -2.80 29.83 1.16
C THR A 336 -3.77 30.40 0.14
N ALA A 337 -4.28 31.60 0.44
CA ALA A 337 -5.02 32.39 -0.53
C ALA A 337 -4.11 32.69 -1.74
N PRO A 338 -4.66 32.74 -2.97
CA PRO A 338 -3.85 32.89 -4.17
C PRO A 338 -3.30 34.31 -4.27
N VAL A 339 -1.99 34.45 -4.40
CA VAL A 339 -1.37 35.74 -4.70
C VAL A 339 -1.51 35.99 -6.20
N GLU A 340 -2.50 36.79 -6.57
CA GLU A 340 -2.49 37.49 -7.86
C GLU A 340 -1.32 38.48 -7.90
N ALA A 341 -0.59 38.45 -9.02
CA ALA A 341 0.50 39.36 -9.30
C ALA A 341 0.01 40.81 -9.42
N ARG A 342 0.39 41.67 -8.49
CA ARG A 342 0.51 43.12 -8.73
C ARG A 342 1.76 43.71 -8.06
N SER A 343 2.29 44.67 -8.79
CA SER A 343 3.59 45.31 -8.67
C SER A 343 3.77 46.20 -7.43
N SER A 344 5.04 46.26 -7.02
CA SER A 344 5.78 47.44 -6.55
C SER A 344 5.45 48.09 -5.20
N SER A 345 6.53 48.17 -4.40
CA SER A 345 7.00 49.29 -3.57
C SER A 345 6.68 49.33 -2.07
N GLY A 346 7.75 49.45 -1.26
CA GLY A 346 7.76 50.19 0.01
C GLY A 346 7.79 49.39 1.33
N CYS A 347 9.00 49.10 1.82
CA CYS A 347 9.52 49.21 3.20
C CYS A 347 8.59 49.77 4.34
N PRO A 348 8.96 49.68 5.64
CA PRO A 348 9.36 48.54 6.48
C PRO A 348 8.62 48.56 7.86
N VAL A 349 8.60 47.48 8.64
CA VAL A 349 8.32 47.59 10.10
C VAL A 349 9.19 46.65 10.92
N ALA A 350 10.09 47.26 11.69
CA ALA A 350 10.74 46.72 12.89
C ALA A 350 9.86 47.08 14.12
N HIS A 351 9.89 46.50 15.32
CA HIS A 351 10.79 45.66 16.10
C HIS A 351 9.93 44.88 17.12
N GLY A 352 10.37 43.73 17.63
CA GLY A 352 10.79 43.74 19.04
C GLY A 352 11.07 42.36 19.66
N ASN A 353 12.37 42.07 19.76
CA ASN A 353 13.10 41.41 20.85
C ASN A 353 12.61 40.10 21.48
N GLY A 354 13.27 39.02 21.07
CA GLY A 354 13.60 37.85 21.89
C GLY A 354 14.72 37.08 21.20
N ALA A 355 15.97 37.27 21.64
CA ALA A 355 17.16 36.65 21.08
C ALA A 355 17.14 35.11 21.28
N GLY A 356 17.39 34.39 20.20
CA GLY A 356 17.48 32.93 20.15
C GLY A 356 17.35 32.44 18.71
N ASP A 357 18.40 32.65 17.92
CA ASP A 357 18.51 32.25 16.52
C ASP A 357 18.66 30.72 16.43
N GLU A 358 17.54 30.01 16.22
CA GLU A 358 17.54 28.63 15.74
C GLU A 358 16.84 28.63 14.38
N HIS A 359 17.59 28.38 13.30
CA HIS A 359 17.02 28.02 12.01
C HIS A 359 16.08 26.82 12.21
N LYS A 360 14.78 27.08 12.32
CA LYS A 360 13.77 26.01 12.39
C LYS A 360 13.97 25.08 11.20
N LEU A 361 14.31 23.83 11.48
CA LEU A 361 14.51 22.79 10.48
C LEU A 361 13.21 22.60 9.69
N THR A 362 13.23 22.89 8.39
CA THR A 362 12.13 22.65 7.46
C THR A 362 12.43 21.45 6.58
N TYR A 363 11.42 20.87 5.93
CA TYR A 363 11.61 19.83 4.91
C TYR A 363 12.61 20.26 3.82
N GLY A 364 12.45 21.49 3.31
CA GLY A 364 13.31 22.06 2.28
C GLY A 364 14.76 22.20 2.73
N SER A 365 14.99 22.70 3.95
CA SER A 365 16.35 22.87 4.49
C SER A 365 17.00 21.56 4.94
N TYR A 366 16.21 20.59 5.41
CA TYR A 366 16.73 19.27 5.81
C TYR A 366 17.20 18.46 4.60
N LEU A 367 16.38 18.42 3.54
CA LEU A 367 16.70 17.65 2.33
C LEU A 367 17.51 18.45 1.30
N LYS A 368 17.78 19.73 1.55
CA LYS A 368 18.48 20.64 0.62
C LYS A 368 17.80 20.67 -0.75
N ILE A 369 16.47 20.80 -0.75
CA ILE A 369 15.65 20.72 -1.97
C ILE A 369 16.02 21.81 -2.98
N PRO A 370 16.20 23.10 -2.60
CA PRO A 370 16.61 24.12 -3.56
C PRO A 370 17.95 23.82 -4.22
N GLU A 371 18.92 23.33 -3.44
CA GLU A 371 20.23 22.95 -3.96
C GLU A 371 20.12 21.73 -4.89
N LEU A 372 19.40 20.69 -4.48
CA LEU A 372 19.19 19.46 -5.27
C LEU A 372 18.53 19.76 -6.63
N LEU A 373 17.46 20.57 -6.64
CA LEU A 373 16.71 20.91 -7.85
C LEU A 373 17.46 21.90 -8.77
N SER A 374 18.53 22.54 -8.28
CA SER A 374 19.37 23.43 -9.10
C SER A 374 20.41 22.68 -9.94
N LEU A 375 20.61 21.39 -9.70
CA LEU A 375 21.67 20.58 -10.33
C LEU A 375 21.33 20.12 -11.76
N GLN A 376 20.06 20.14 -12.16
CA GLN A 376 19.63 19.61 -13.46
C GLN A 376 19.81 20.65 -14.59
N GLN A 377 21.06 20.84 -15.03
CA GLN A 377 21.42 21.83 -16.06
C GLN A 377 21.59 21.21 -17.45
N LEU A 378 20.73 21.61 -18.39
CA LEU A 378 20.76 21.15 -19.77
C LEU A 378 21.95 21.76 -20.53
N GLN A 379 22.62 20.96 -21.37
CA GLN A 379 23.76 21.36 -22.19
C GLN A 379 23.41 21.57 -23.68
N SER A 380 22.24 21.09 -24.11
CA SER A 380 21.81 21.24 -25.51
C SER A 380 21.30 22.64 -25.83
N GLU A 381 21.58 23.11 -27.06
CA GLU A 381 21.07 24.38 -27.60
C GLU A 381 20.47 24.17 -29.01
N PRO A 382 19.17 24.46 -29.23
CA PRO A 382 18.19 24.83 -28.20
C PRO A 382 17.94 23.68 -27.21
N PRO A 383 17.50 23.97 -25.97
CA PRO A 383 17.25 22.95 -24.96
C PRO A 383 16.34 21.82 -25.46
N ARG A 384 16.79 20.57 -25.29
CA ARG A 384 16.02 19.37 -25.61
C ARG A 384 15.22 18.91 -24.39
N HIS A 385 13.93 18.72 -24.59
CA HIS A 385 13.00 18.35 -23.52
C HIS A 385 13.44 17.09 -22.75
N ASP A 386 13.83 16.04 -23.47
CA ASP A 386 14.20 14.76 -22.87
C ASP A 386 15.61 14.72 -22.26
N GLU A 387 16.42 15.78 -22.43
CA GLU A 387 17.72 15.89 -21.76
C GLU A 387 17.53 16.00 -20.24
N LEU A 388 16.50 16.71 -19.78
CA LEU A 388 16.18 16.79 -18.35
C LEU A 388 15.88 15.42 -17.76
N LEU A 389 15.08 14.60 -18.46
CA LEU A 389 14.76 13.24 -18.05
C LEU A 389 16.03 12.38 -17.93
N PHE A 390 16.92 12.49 -18.93
CA PHE A 390 18.20 11.80 -18.92
C PHE A 390 19.02 12.18 -17.67
N ILE A 391 19.17 13.47 -17.38
CA ILE A 391 19.93 13.95 -16.21
C ILE A 391 19.30 13.45 -14.91
N VAL A 392 17.99 13.62 -14.73
CA VAL A 392 17.27 13.21 -13.51
C VAL A 392 17.45 11.73 -13.24
N ILE A 393 17.24 10.86 -14.24
CA ILE A 393 17.37 9.40 -14.06
C ILE A 393 18.80 9.01 -13.64
N HIS A 394 19.83 9.60 -14.25
CA HIS A 394 21.21 9.28 -13.90
C HIS A 394 21.60 9.80 -12.51
N GLN A 395 21.11 10.98 -12.13
CA GLN A 395 21.31 11.50 -10.77
C GLN A 395 20.57 10.66 -9.72
N THR A 396 19.37 10.17 -10.03
CA THR A 396 18.66 9.26 -9.12
C THR A 396 19.38 7.93 -8.97
N TYR A 397 19.98 7.37 -10.03
CA TYR A 397 20.87 6.20 -9.90
C TYR A 397 22.00 6.45 -8.91
N GLU A 398 22.72 7.56 -9.03
CA GLU A 398 23.82 7.89 -8.11
C GLU A 398 23.36 8.09 -6.66
N LEU A 399 22.16 8.65 -6.44
CA LEU A 399 21.58 8.75 -5.10
C LEU A 399 21.24 7.38 -4.51
N TRP A 400 20.69 6.46 -5.32
CA TRP A 400 20.40 5.09 -4.89
C TRP A 400 21.67 4.26 -4.69
N PHE A 401 22.70 4.44 -5.52
CA PHE A 401 24.01 3.80 -5.29
C PHE A 401 24.63 4.23 -3.97
N LYS A 402 24.46 5.51 -3.58
CA LYS A 402 24.90 6.01 -2.29
C LYS A 402 24.20 5.30 -1.12
N GLU A 403 22.88 5.13 -1.20
CA GLU A 403 22.12 4.39 -0.19
C GLU A 403 22.51 2.90 -0.15
N LEU A 404 22.67 2.27 -1.33
CA LEU A 404 23.14 0.88 -1.43
C LEU A 404 24.51 0.69 -0.77
N LEU A 405 25.46 1.59 -1.05
CA LEU A 405 26.79 1.54 -0.41
C LEU A 405 26.69 1.71 1.09
N HIS A 406 25.87 2.66 1.57
CA HIS A 406 25.66 2.88 2.99
C HIS A 406 25.18 1.61 3.72
N ASP A 407 24.21 0.92 3.11
CA ASP A 407 23.63 -0.30 3.66
C ASP A 407 24.54 -1.51 3.55
N LEU A 408 25.16 -1.73 2.38
CA LEU A 408 26.06 -2.85 2.18
C LEU A 408 27.30 -2.75 3.08
N GLU A 409 27.79 -1.54 3.34
CA GLU A 409 28.84 -1.33 4.34
C GLU A 409 28.38 -1.63 5.77
N ALA A 410 27.13 -1.33 6.11
CA ALA A 410 26.55 -1.72 7.38
C ALA A 410 26.42 -3.25 7.50
N VAL A 411 25.98 -3.92 6.43
CA VAL A 411 25.94 -5.40 6.35
C VAL A 411 27.34 -5.99 6.54
N VAL A 412 28.36 -5.43 5.89
CA VAL A 412 29.76 -5.85 6.08
C VAL A 412 30.17 -5.74 7.55
N ARG A 413 29.85 -4.63 8.22
CA ARG A 413 30.14 -4.45 9.66
C ARG A 413 29.40 -5.47 10.53
N CYS A 414 28.13 -5.74 10.26
CA CYS A 414 27.35 -6.75 10.97
C CYS A 414 27.98 -8.13 10.82
N LEU A 415 28.29 -8.57 9.60
CA LEU A 415 28.91 -9.88 9.37
C LEU A 415 30.32 -9.99 9.96
N GLN A 416 31.10 -8.90 9.95
CA GLN A 416 32.38 -8.85 10.66
C GLN A 416 32.22 -8.98 12.18
N ALA A 417 31.16 -8.41 12.77
CA ALA A 417 30.86 -8.57 14.18
C ALA A 417 30.54 -10.04 14.49
N VAL A 418 29.78 -10.72 13.62
CA VAL A 418 29.49 -12.15 13.79
C VAL A 418 30.72 -13.04 13.59
N ALA A 419 31.62 -12.68 12.67
CA ALA A 419 32.90 -13.38 12.52
C ALA A 419 33.78 -13.30 13.78
N ARG A 420 33.62 -12.25 14.61
CA ARG A 420 34.31 -12.09 15.90
C ARG A 420 33.56 -12.77 17.05
N ASP A 421 32.23 -12.70 17.04
CA ASP A 421 31.36 -13.35 18.01
C ASP A 421 30.20 -14.09 17.30
N PRO A 422 30.31 -15.41 17.09
CA PRO A 422 29.27 -16.22 16.46
C PRO A 422 27.90 -16.20 17.18
N ARG A 423 27.84 -15.66 18.41
CA ARG A 423 26.59 -15.55 19.19
C ARG A 423 25.85 -14.24 18.94
N ALA A 424 26.40 -13.31 18.17
CA ALA A 424 25.80 -12.02 17.84
C ALA A 424 24.63 -12.15 16.83
N ARG A 425 23.55 -12.85 17.22
CA ARG A 425 22.38 -13.09 16.36
C ARG A 425 21.67 -11.82 15.92
N ASP A 426 21.67 -10.77 16.75
CA ASP A 426 21.06 -9.48 16.40
C ASP A 426 21.74 -8.84 15.18
N GLU A 427 23.05 -9.06 15.01
CA GLU A 427 23.79 -8.57 13.84
C GLU A 427 23.43 -9.35 12.57
N VAL A 428 23.14 -10.65 12.68
CA VAL A 428 22.64 -11.47 11.55
C VAL A 428 21.27 -10.97 11.12
N TYR A 429 20.39 -10.69 12.09
CA TYR A 429 19.07 -10.13 11.83
C TYR A 429 19.16 -8.74 11.17
N GLU A 430 20.01 -7.86 11.69
CA GLU A 430 20.20 -6.52 11.13
C GLU A 430 20.80 -6.58 9.71
N ALA A 431 21.75 -7.48 9.47
CA ALA A 431 22.28 -7.74 8.13
C ALA A 431 21.18 -8.17 7.16
N ALA A 432 20.30 -9.11 7.53
CA ALA A 432 19.18 -9.54 6.70
C ALA A 432 18.18 -8.40 6.43
N ARG A 433 17.86 -7.60 7.46
CA ARG A 433 16.96 -6.44 7.36
C ARG A 433 17.50 -5.38 6.39
N LEU A 434 18.80 -5.08 6.44
CA LEU A 434 19.46 -4.14 5.54
C LEU A 434 19.55 -4.69 4.11
N LEU A 435 19.89 -5.97 3.95
CA LEU A 435 19.90 -6.62 2.64
C LEU A 435 18.51 -6.62 1.99
N ARG A 436 17.43 -6.78 2.76
CA ARG A 436 16.07 -6.60 2.27
C ARG A 436 15.84 -5.19 1.71
N ARG A 437 16.36 -4.14 2.36
CA ARG A 437 16.27 -2.78 1.81
C ARG A 437 17.10 -2.66 0.52
N CYS A 438 18.30 -3.25 0.48
CA CYS A 438 19.11 -3.28 -0.74
C CYS A 438 18.38 -3.94 -1.93
N THR A 439 17.67 -5.06 -1.71
CA THR A 439 16.91 -5.71 -2.80
C THR A 439 15.76 -4.83 -3.29
N GLU A 440 15.04 -4.14 -2.39
CA GLU A 440 13.99 -3.20 -2.80
C GLU A 440 14.55 -1.99 -3.57
N VAL A 441 15.69 -1.43 -3.16
CA VAL A 441 16.36 -0.36 -3.91
C VAL A 441 16.75 -0.86 -5.31
N LEU A 442 17.30 -2.08 -5.44
CA LEU A 442 17.60 -2.67 -6.74
C LEU A 442 16.35 -2.85 -7.62
N ARG A 443 15.20 -3.23 -7.05
CA ARG A 443 13.92 -3.30 -7.80
C ARG A 443 13.53 -1.92 -8.37
N VAL A 444 13.74 -0.85 -7.60
CA VAL A 444 13.55 0.53 -8.09
C VAL A 444 14.54 0.86 -9.20
N LEU A 445 15.80 0.44 -9.09
CA LEU A 445 16.78 0.64 -10.17
C LEU A 445 16.39 -0.09 -11.45
N VAL A 446 15.87 -1.32 -11.35
CA VAL A 446 15.37 -2.09 -12.50
C VAL A 446 14.15 -1.42 -13.13
N SER A 447 13.23 -0.88 -12.32
CA SER A 447 12.00 -0.26 -12.82
C SER A 447 12.24 1.10 -13.49
N GLN A 448 13.26 1.86 -13.07
CA GLN A 448 13.62 3.15 -13.68
C GLN A 448 13.86 3.07 -15.19
N PHE A 449 14.32 1.93 -15.72
CA PHE A 449 14.45 1.74 -17.17
C PHE A 449 13.13 1.95 -17.92
N THR A 450 11.99 1.60 -17.33
CA THR A 450 10.68 1.79 -17.99
C THR A 450 10.37 3.26 -18.26
N ILE A 451 10.85 4.17 -17.41
CA ILE A 451 10.71 5.61 -17.58
C ILE A 451 11.64 6.07 -18.71
N LEU A 452 12.89 5.62 -18.71
CA LEU A 452 13.86 5.98 -19.74
C LEU A 452 13.44 5.47 -21.13
N GLU A 453 12.78 4.31 -21.20
CA GLU A 453 12.26 3.70 -22.44
C GLU A 453 11.12 4.50 -23.11
N THR A 454 10.58 5.51 -22.43
CA THR A 454 9.62 6.47 -23.02
C THR A 454 10.29 7.48 -23.94
N MET A 455 11.61 7.68 -23.80
CA MET A 455 12.39 8.57 -24.66
C MET A 455 12.56 7.94 -26.05
N LEU A 456 12.22 8.70 -27.09
CA LEU A 456 12.41 8.24 -28.47
C LEU A 456 13.91 8.24 -28.85
N PRO A 457 14.38 7.27 -29.65
CA PRO A 457 15.76 7.25 -30.14
C PRO A 457 16.18 8.56 -30.82
N THR A 458 15.28 9.21 -31.57
CA THR A 458 15.52 10.50 -32.22
C THR A 458 15.72 11.64 -31.22
N HIS A 459 15.04 11.61 -30.08
CA HIS A 459 15.17 12.61 -29.04
C HIS A 459 16.49 12.45 -28.29
N PHE A 460 16.88 11.21 -27.98
CA PHE A 460 18.20 10.93 -27.40
C PHE A 460 19.33 11.39 -28.33
N LEU A 461 19.26 11.04 -29.61
CA LEU A 461 20.25 11.46 -30.61
C LEU A 461 20.34 12.99 -30.76
N ALA A 462 19.30 13.74 -30.41
CA ALA A 462 19.29 15.20 -30.53
C ALA A 462 20.16 15.94 -29.50
N PHE A 463 20.60 15.27 -28.43
CA PHE A 463 21.53 15.82 -27.43
C PHE A 463 22.73 14.91 -27.13
N ARG A 464 22.79 13.70 -27.70
CA ARG A 464 23.85 12.71 -27.46
C ARG A 464 25.27 13.26 -27.60
N ASP A 465 25.55 14.08 -28.59
CA ASP A 465 26.90 14.61 -28.84
C ASP A 465 27.38 15.55 -27.72
N LYS A 466 26.46 16.05 -26.88
CA LYS A 466 26.78 16.85 -25.68
C LYS A 466 27.28 15.99 -24.52
N LEU A 467 27.06 14.67 -24.58
CA LEU A 467 27.49 13.75 -23.55
C LEU A 467 28.95 13.32 -23.73
N GLU A 468 29.53 13.39 -24.92
CA GLU A 468 30.88 12.86 -25.15
C GLU A 468 31.95 13.68 -24.40
N PRO A 469 32.92 13.03 -23.69
CA PRO A 469 33.21 11.59 -23.63
C PRO A 469 32.56 10.84 -22.45
N ALA A 470 31.55 11.42 -21.78
CA ALA A 470 30.93 10.88 -20.58
C ALA A 470 30.21 9.54 -20.81
N SER A 471 30.26 8.68 -19.80
CA SER A 471 29.75 7.32 -19.84
C SER A 471 29.44 6.76 -18.45
N GLY A 472 28.43 5.90 -18.36
CA GLY A 472 28.13 5.15 -17.12
C GLY A 472 29.29 4.26 -16.63
N PHE A 473 30.29 3.98 -17.46
CA PHE A 473 31.53 3.33 -17.02
C PHE A 473 32.29 4.16 -15.97
N GLN A 474 32.10 5.48 -15.96
CA GLN A 474 32.73 6.41 -15.04
C GLN A 474 31.96 6.54 -13.71
N SER A 475 30.87 5.79 -13.50
CA SER A 475 30.19 5.78 -12.19
C SER A 475 31.08 5.12 -11.13
N GLN A 476 31.74 5.95 -10.32
CA GLN A 476 32.63 5.49 -9.26
C GLN A 476 31.88 4.71 -8.18
N GLN A 477 30.66 5.14 -7.80
CA GLN A 477 29.85 4.43 -6.80
C GLN A 477 29.43 3.05 -7.29
N PHE A 478 29.06 2.89 -8.57
CA PHE A 478 28.74 1.57 -9.11
C PHE A 478 29.95 0.63 -9.07
N ARG A 479 31.17 1.13 -9.33
CA ARG A 479 32.39 0.32 -9.17
C ARG A 479 32.68 -0.02 -7.71
N GLN A 480 32.42 0.90 -6.78
CA GLN A 480 32.52 0.59 -5.36
C GLN A 480 31.58 -0.54 -4.95
N ILE A 481 30.33 -0.57 -5.45
CA ILE A 481 29.37 -1.66 -5.19
C ILE A 481 29.93 -2.98 -5.71
N GLU A 482 30.45 -3.02 -6.94
CA GLU A 482 31.03 -4.25 -7.50
C GLU A 482 32.21 -4.78 -6.67
N PHE A 483 33.13 -3.91 -6.26
CA PHE A 483 34.28 -4.28 -5.45
C PHE A 483 33.87 -4.71 -4.03
N LEU A 484 32.89 -4.01 -3.45
CA LEU A 484 32.32 -4.35 -2.14
C LEU A 484 31.64 -5.72 -2.17
N CYS A 485 30.98 -6.09 -3.28
CA CYS A 485 30.32 -7.39 -3.40
C CYS A 485 31.26 -8.52 -3.87
N GLY A 486 32.51 -8.21 -4.27
CA GLY A 486 33.55 -9.20 -4.58
C GLY A 486 33.99 -9.29 -6.05
N LEU A 487 33.37 -8.55 -6.97
CA LEU A 487 33.80 -8.49 -8.38
C LEU A 487 34.93 -7.48 -8.59
N ARG A 488 36.16 -7.85 -8.21
CA ARG A 488 37.36 -7.00 -8.25
C ARG A 488 38.11 -7.05 -9.60
N ASP A 489 37.59 -6.37 -10.62
CA ASP A 489 38.27 -6.24 -11.93
C ASP A 489 39.14 -4.98 -11.99
N GLU A 490 40.44 -5.12 -11.69
CA GLU A 490 41.42 -4.02 -11.70
C GLU A 490 41.52 -3.29 -13.04
N LYS A 491 41.17 -3.94 -14.16
CA LYS A 491 41.25 -3.32 -15.49
C LYS A 491 40.27 -2.15 -15.62
N LEU A 492 39.18 -2.17 -14.86
CA LEU A 492 38.16 -1.12 -14.87
C LEU A 492 38.61 0.15 -14.15
N MET A 493 39.69 0.10 -13.36
CA MET A 493 40.22 1.26 -12.65
C MET A 493 40.82 2.32 -13.57
N ARG A 494 41.29 1.91 -14.75
CA ARG A 494 41.88 2.81 -15.76
C ARG A 494 40.94 3.95 -16.17
N VAL A 495 39.63 3.71 -16.11
CA VAL A 495 38.59 4.70 -16.45
C VAL A 495 38.57 5.87 -15.44
N HIS A 496 39.05 5.64 -14.21
CA HIS A 496 39.02 6.62 -13.12
C HIS A 496 40.39 7.27 -12.85
N GLU A 497 41.48 6.82 -13.50
CA GLU A 497 42.82 7.44 -13.36
C GLU A 497 42.84 8.97 -13.58
N PRO A 498 42.04 9.55 -14.49
CA PRO A 498 41.99 11.00 -14.67
C PRO A 498 41.43 11.78 -13.47
N GLU A 499 40.73 11.12 -12.55
CA GLU A 499 40.13 11.72 -11.34
C GLU A 499 40.80 11.16 -10.07
N PRO A 500 41.87 11.80 -9.55
CA PRO A 500 42.75 11.20 -8.53
C PRO A 500 42.05 10.82 -7.23
N LYS A 501 41.00 11.56 -6.83
CA LYS A 501 40.22 11.27 -5.62
C LYS A 501 39.38 10.01 -5.77
N GLU A 502 38.63 9.93 -6.86
CA GLU A 502 37.81 8.75 -7.20
C GLU A 502 38.67 7.49 -7.33
N HIS A 503 39.79 7.61 -8.03
CA HIS A 503 40.75 6.51 -8.17
C HIS A 503 41.30 6.05 -6.82
N ALA A 504 41.70 6.97 -5.94
CA ALA A 504 42.21 6.62 -4.61
C ALA A 504 41.16 5.91 -3.74
N GLU A 505 39.90 6.33 -3.79
CA GLU A 505 38.81 5.66 -3.09
C GLU A 505 38.55 4.24 -3.62
N LEU A 506 38.63 4.03 -4.94
CA LEU A 506 38.51 2.71 -5.54
C LEU A 506 39.70 1.80 -5.22
N VAL A 507 40.94 2.32 -5.23
CA VAL A 507 42.13 1.60 -4.75
C VAL A 507 41.94 1.15 -3.32
N LYS A 508 41.42 2.04 -2.45
CA LYS A 508 41.14 1.69 -1.06
C LYS A 508 40.10 0.55 -0.99
N ARG A 509 38.97 0.69 -1.68
CA ARG A 509 37.89 -0.31 -1.69
C ARG A 509 38.36 -1.67 -2.21
N LEU A 510 39.23 -1.70 -3.22
CA LEU A 510 39.77 -2.92 -3.81
C LEU A 510 40.50 -3.81 -2.77
N HIS A 511 41.17 -3.18 -1.80
CA HIS A 511 41.95 -3.88 -0.77
C HIS A 511 41.16 -4.13 0.54
N GLU A 512 39.97 -3.53 0.70
CA GLU A 512 39.10 -3.77 1.85
C GLU A 512 38.39 -5.12 1.73
N PRO A 513 38.10 -5.82 2.86
CA PRO A 513 37.30 -7.04 2.83
C PRO A 513 35.95 -6.80 2.15
N SER A 514 35.63 -7.67 1.19
CA SER A 514 34.35 -7.64 0.49
C SER A 514 33.25 -8.30 1.33
N LEU A 515 32.00 -8.05 0.97
CA LEU A 515 30.83 -8.74 1.48
C LEU A 515 30.93 -10.26 1.28
N HIS A 516 31.52 -10.70 0.15
CA HIS A 516 31.85 -12.12 -0.08
C HIS A 516 32.85 -12.63 0.97
N ASP A 517 33.96 -11.92 1.18
CA ASP A 517 34.98 -12.30 2.16
C ASP A 517 34.39 -12.45 3.57
N VAL A 518 33.64 -11.44 4.03
CA VAL A 518 33.11 -11.41 5.41
C VAL A 518 31.96 -12.40 5.63
N LEU A 519 31.19 -12.73 4.59
CA LEU A 519 30.18 -13.81 4.66
C LEU A 519 30.86 -15.13 5.01
N PHE A 520 31.91 -15.49 4.30
CA PHE A 520 32.60 -16.77 4.51
C PHE A 520 33.48 -16.78 5.77
N ASP A 521 33.99 -15.63 6.20
CA ASP A 521 34.62 -15.49 7.51
C ASP A 521 33.62 -15.73 8.65
N ALA A 522 32.40 -15.21 8.54
CA ALA A 522 31.35 -15.46 9.53
C ALA A 522 30.89 -16.93 9.55
N LEU A 523 30.73 -17.56 8.39
CA LEU A 523 30.43 -19.00 8.29
C LEU A 523 31.55 -19.88 8.86
N ARG A 524 32.81 -19.47 8.69
CA ARG A 524 33.96 -20.13 9.34
C ARG A 524 33.89 -20.01 10.86
N ALA A 525 33.55 -18.83 11.38
CA ALA A 525 33.40 -18.61 12.81
C ALA A 525 32.25 -19.43 13.43
N LEU A 526 31.20 -19.71 12.64
CA LEU A 526 30.11 -20.62 13.00
C LEU A 526 30.47 -22.12 12.91
N GLY A 527 31.68 -22.45 12.46
CA GLY A 527 32.12 -23.83 12.26
C GLY A 527 31.52 -24.52 11.03
N LYS A 528 30.90 -23.76 10.11
CA LYS A 528 30.31 -24.29 8.88
C LYS A 528 31.31 -24.40 7.73
N LEU A 529 32.37 -23.60 7.73
CA LEU A 529 33.43 -23.63 6.72
C LEU A 529 34.76 -24.06 7.36
N PRO A 530 35.34 -25.23 7.01
CA PRO A 530 36.63 -25.65 7.54
C PRO A 530 37.80 -24.82 6.97
N ALA A 531 38.96 -24.90 7.63
CA ALA A 531 40.21 -24.37 7.09
C ALA A 531 40.60 -25.12 5.81
N TYR A 532 41.06 -24.38 4.80
CA TYR A 532 41.52 -24.98 3.55
C TYR A 532 42.86 -25.70 3.75
N ALA A 533 43.04 -26.82 3.04
CA ALA A 533 44.34 -27.47 2.94
C ALA A 533 45.37 -26.51 2.30
N PRO A 534 46.66 -26.60 2.66
CA PRO A 534 47.70 -25.71 2.10
C PRO A 534 47.79 -25.75 0.56
N ASP A 535 47.43 -26.88 -0.05
CA ASP A 535 47.44 -27.16 -1.48
C ASP A 535 46.04 -27.09 -2.14
N ALA A 536 45.02 -26.61 -1.43
CA ALA A 536 43.66 -26.50 -1.96
C ALA A 536 43.58 -25.55 -3.16
N THR A 537 43.07 -26.08 -4.28
CA THR A 537 42.82 -25.33 -5.52
C THR A 537 41.64 -24.37 -5.36
N ASP A 538 41.48 -23.42 -6.30
CA ASP A 538 40.33 -22.50 -6.29
C ASP A 538 38.98 -23.25 -6.37
N ARG A 539 38.97 -24.36 -7.10
CA ARG A 539 37.81 -25.25 -7.18
C ARG A 539 37.50 -25.90 -5.83
N ASP A 540 38.51 -26.41 -5.14
CA ASP A 540 38.32 -27.00 -3.80
C ASP A 540 37.77 -25.96 -2.81
N ARG A 541 38.28 -24.73 -2.88
CA ARG A 541 37.81 -23.62 -2.04
C ARG A 541 36.37 -23.22 -2.35
N PHE A 542 36.02 -23.17 -3.64
CA PHE A 542 34.66 -22.90 -4.11
C PHE A 542 33.68 -23.98 -3.65
N GLU A 543 34.00 -25.25 -3.87
CA GLU A 543 33.16 -26.38 -3.47
C GLU A 543 32.98 -26.41 -1.94
N ALA A 544 34.04 -26.18 -1.15
CA ALA A 544 33.94 -26.08 0.30
C ALA A 544 33.02 -24.94 0.78
N ARG A 545 33.03 -23.79 0.09
CA ARG A 545 32.12 -22.67 0.39
C ARG A 545 30.67 -22.99 0.02
N ALA A 546 30.43 -23.61 -1.13
CA ALA A 546 29.09 -24.06 -1.52
C ALA A 546 28.54 -25.12 -0.53
N PHE A 547 29.37 -26.04 -0.06
CA PHE A 547 29.00 -27.00 0.99
C PHE A 547 28.67 -26.33 2.32
N ALA A 548 29.43 -25.31 2.74
CA ALA A 548 29.13 -24.56 3.96
C ALA A 548 27.75 -23.88 3.90
N ILE A 549 27.37 -23.35 2.73
CA ILE A 549 26.03 -22.80 2.49
C ILE A 549 24.99 -23.93 2.51
N ARG A 550 25.20 -25.05 1.81
CA ARG A 550 24.29 -26.20 1.87
C ARG A 550 24.02 -26.64 3.31
N ASP A 551 25.05 -26.74 4.14
CA ASP A 551 24.95 -27.15 5.55
C ASP A 551 24.19 -26.15 6.44
N VAL A 552 24.05 -24.90 5.99
CA VAL A 552 23.15 -23.91 6.59
C VAL A 552 21.71 -24.21 6.19
N TYR A 553 21.44 -24.54 4.92
CA TYR A 553 20.10 -24.88 4.44
C TYR A 553 19.57 -26.23 4.94
N GLU A 554 20.43 -27.24 5.12
CA GLU A 554 20.02 -28.55 5.64
C GLU A 554 19.59 -28.51 7.13
N ASP A 555 19.99 -27.47 7.87
CA ASP A 555 19.63 -27.26 9.29
C ASP A 555 18.81 -25.98 9.49
N GLU A 556 17.67 -25.91 8.81
CA GLU A 556 16.78 -24.73 8.79
C GLU A 556 16.37 -24.28 10.20
N LYS A 557 16.15 -25.23 11.12
CA LYS A 557 15.68 -24.92 12.47
C LYS A 557 16.66 -24.05 13.26
N HIS A 558 17.97 -24.29 13.09
CA HIS A 558 18.98 -23.56 13.86
C HIS A 558 19.56 -22.35 13.12
N PHE A 559 19.50 -22.35 11.79
CA PHE A 559 20.13 -21.34 10.94
C PHE A 559 19.14 -20.52 10.09
N ARG A 560 17.87 -20.42 10.48
CA ARG A 560 16.84 -19.66 9.76
C ARG A 560 17.24 -18.20 9.48
N ASP A 561 17.89 -17.56 10.44
CA ASP A 561 18.44 -16.20 10.32
C ASP A 561 19.52 -16.12 9.21
N TRP A 562 20.41 -17.10 9.16
CA TRP A 562 21.43 -17.23 8.12
C TRP A 562 20.87 -17.58 6.75
N ILE A 563 19.82 -18.40 6.71
CA ILE A 563 19.10 -18.71 5.47
C ILE A 563 18.50 -17.42 4.90
N ASP A 564 17.91 -16.56 5.74
CA ASP A 564 17.39 -15.27 5.28
C ASP A 564 18.50 -14.39 4.68
N VAL A 565 19.67 -14.28 5.34
CA VAL A 565 20.84 -13.59 4.76
C VAL A 565 21.22 -14.19 3.40
N CYS A 566 21.30 -15.52 3.28
CA CYS A 566 21.66 -16.20 2.03
C CYS A 566 20.62 -15.99 0.92
N GLU A 567 19.33 -16.02 1.24
CA GLU A 567 18.23 -15.77 0.32
C GLU A 567 18.24 -14.31 -0.14
N ARG A 568 18.42 -13.35 0.76
CA ARG A 568 18.54 -11.92 0.41
C ARG A 568 19.74 -11.63 -0.49
N LEU A 569 20.90 -12.26 -0.24
CA LEU A 569 22.09 -12.12 -1.09
C LEU A 569 21.90 -12.77 -2.47
N THR A 570 21.20 -13.90 -2.54
CA THR A 570 20.84 -14.53 -3.82
C THR A 570 19.91 -13.62 -4.62
N GLU A 571 18.88 -13.07 -3.98
CA GLU A 571 17.96 -12.13 -4.60
C GLU A 571 18.67 -10.83 -5.05
N PHE A 572 19.62 -10.33 -4.27
CA PHE A 572 20.45 -9.18 -4.64
C PHE A 572 21.23 -9.45 -5.94
N ASP A 573 21.85 -10.62 -6.05
CA ASP A 573 22.61 -11.03 -7.24
C ASP A 573 21.69 -11.17 -8.47
N GLU A 574 20.53 -11.81 -8.30
CA GLU A 574 19.50 -11.93 -9.35
C GLU A 574 19.05 -10.55 -9.87
N LEU A 575 18.80 -9.61 -8.96
CA LEU A 575 18.34 -8.27 -9.30
C LEU A 575 19.43 -7.44 -10.00
N VAL A 576 20.71 -7.64 -9.65
CA VAL A 576 21.82 -7.00 -10.37
C VAL A 576 21.95 -7.53 -11.79
N VAL A 577 21.82 -8.84 -11.98
CA VAL A 577 21.78 -9.44 -13.33
C VAL A 577 20.59 -8.92 -14.12
N SER A 578 19.42 -8.81 -13.48
CA SER A 578 18.21 -8.24 -14.08
C SER A 578 18.42 -6.78 -14.49
N TRP A 579 19.08 -5.98 -13.65
CA TRP A 579 19.43 -4.59 -13.96
C TRP A 579 20.39 -4.51 -15.15
N ARG A 580 21.44 -5.35 -15.20
CA ARG A 580 22.37 -5.42 -16.34
C ARG A 580 21.66 -5.81 -17.63
N LEU A 581 20.74 -6.78 -17.57
CA LEU A 581 19.95 -7.20 -18.72
C LEU A 581 19.05 -6.07 -19.25
N ARG A 582 18.33 -5.38 -18.35
CA ARG A 582 17.47 -4.25 -18.73
C ARG A 582 18.28 -3.08 -19.25
N HIS A 583 19.46 -2.83 -18.68
CA HIS A 583 20.40 -1.84 -19.19
C HIS A 583 20.80 -2.15 -20.64
N ILE A 584 21.19 -3.39 -20.94
CA ILE A 584 21.52 -3.82 -22.32
C ILE A 584 20.35 -3.56 -23.26
N GLN A 585 19.15 -4.04 -22.89
CA GLN A 585 17.95 -3.89 -23.72
C GLN A 585 17.60 -2.42 -23.97
N MET A 586 17.70 -1.58 -22.95
CA MET A 586 17.46 -0.14 -23.06
C MET A 586 18.48 0.53 -23.99
N VAL A 587 19.76 0.20 -23.87
CA VAL A 587 20.81 0.73 -24.74
C VAL A 587 20.56 0.31 -26.19
N GLU A 588 20.23 -0.95 -26.44
CA GLU A 588 19.89 -1.45 -27.79
C GLU A 588 18.67 -0.76 -28.37
N ARG A 589 17.63 -0.55 -27.55
CA ARG A 589 16.42 0.17 -27.95
C ARG A 589 16.72 1.62 -28.31
N THR A 590 17.65 2.26 -27.59
CA THR A 590 17.91 3.71 -27.71
C THR A 590 18.91 4.04 -28.83
N ILE A 591 19.98 3.25 -28.98
CA ILE A 591 21.06 3.53 -29.94
C ILE A 591 21.33 2.41 -30.94
N GLY A 592 20.62 1.28 -30.87
CA GLY A 592 20.88 0.12 -31.72
C GLY A 592 22.27 -0.46 -31.45
N LEU A 593 22.99 -0.80 -32.54
CA LEU A 593 24.35 -1.33 -32.50
C LEU A 593 25.44 -0.25 -32.54
N LYS A 594 25.09 1.03 -32.34
CA LYS A 594 26.08 2.11 -32.31
C LYS A 594 27.01 1.96 -31.11
N MET A 595 28.26 2.42 -31.25
CA MET A 595 29.21 2.51 -30.14
C MET A 595 28.63 3.34 -28.98
N GLY A 596 29.09 3.10 -27.76
CA GLY A 596 28.75 3.94 -26.60
C GLY A 596 29.51 5.28 -26.64
N THR A 597 29.01 6.31 -25.96
CA THR A 597 29.64 7.63 -25.86
C THR A 597 31.00 7.61 -25.15
N GLY A 598 31.25 6.60 -24.31
CA GLY A 598 32.56 6.32 -23.69
C GLY A 598 33.49 5.42 -24.50
N GLY A 599 33.22 5.18 -25.80
CA GLY A 599 34.11 4.44 -26.70
C GLY A 599 34.00 2.91 -26.66
N SER A 600 33.05 2.33 -25.91
CA SER A 600 32.79 0.88 -25.91
C SER A 600 32.02 0.44 -27.17
N THR A 601 32.01 -0.87 -27.45
CA THR A 601 31.19 -1.46 -28.54
C THR A 601 29.67 -1.45 -28.23
N GLY A 602 29.23 -0.67 -27.25
CA GLY A 602 27.82 -0.52 -26.87
C GLY A 602 27.28 -1.79 -26.21
N ALA A 603 26.11 -2.24 -26.66
CA ALA A 603 25.41 -3.39 -26.10
C ALA A 603 26.21 -4.70 -26.13
N SER A 604 27.07 -4.90 -27.13
CA SER A 604 27.91 -6.11 -27.24
C SER A 604 28.91 -6.25 -26.09
N TYR A 605 29.47 -5.13 -25.62
CA TYR A 605 30.33 -5.15 -24.43
C TYR A 605 29.51 -5.44 -23.16
N LEU A 606 28.35 -4.81 -23.00
CA LEU A 606 27.50 -4.97 -21.82
C LEU A 606 27.03 -6.42 -21.65
N ARG A 607 26.79 -7.16 -22.74
CA ARG A 607 26.45 -8.60 -22.68
C ARG A 607 27.48 -9.45 -21.94
N LEU A 608 28.77 -9.10 -22.00
CA LEU A 608 29.84 -9.82 -21.29
C LEU A 608 29.70 -9.73 -19.76
N THR A 609 28.82 -8.87 -19.25
CA THR A 609 28.59 -8.70 -17.82
C THR A 609 27.48 -9.60 -17.27
N LEU A 610 26.71 -10.28 -18.13
CA LEU A 610 25.59 -11.14 -17.73
C LEU A 610 26.06 -12.43 -17.03
N ASP A 611 27.24 -12.94 -17.37
CA ASP A 611 27.80 -14.14 -16.77
C ASP A 611 28.51 -13.89 -15.43
N LYS A 612 28.56 -12.62 -14.97
CA LYS A 612 29.24 -12.24 -13.72
C LYS A 612 28.25 -12.23 -12.55
N THR A 613 28.42 -13.14 -11.60
CA THR A 613 27.68 -13.19 -10.33
C THR A 613 28.56 -12.78 -9.15
N PHE A 614 27.97 -12.17 -8.13
CA PHE A 614 28.67 -11.80 -6.89
C PHE A 614 28.84 -13.00 -5.95
N PHE A 615 27.85 -13.88 -5.89
CA PHE A 615 27.80 -14.98 -4.91
C PHE A 615 27.53 -16.34 -5.58
N PRO A 616 28.41 -16.80 -6.50
CA PRO A 616 28.19 -18.04 -7.25
C PRO A 616 28.02 -19.27 -6.35
N GLU A 617 28.63 -19.29 -5.16
CA GLU A 617 28.49 -20.38 -4.20
C GLU A 617 27.07 -20.54 -3.65
N LEU A 618 26.30 -19.45 -3.52
CA LEU A 618 24.90 -19.51 -3.09
C LEU A 618 24.05 -20.25 -4.12
N TRP A 619 24.32 -20.03 -5.41
CA TRP A 619 23.62 -20.72 -6.50
C TRP A 619 24.00 -22.20 -6.56
N GLU A 620 25.29 -22.50 -6.45
CA GLU A 620 25.79 -23.88 -6.48
C GLU A 620 25.27 -24.73 -5.31
N ALA A 621 25.17 -24.15 -4.11
CA ALA A 621 24.65 -24.86 -2.94
C ALA A 621 23.26 -25.46 -3.16
N ARG A 622 22.43 -24.82 -4.02
CA ARG A 622 21.08 -25.31 -4.36
C ARG A 622 21.12 -26.57 -5.22
N THR A 623 22.12 -26.71 -6.08
CA THR A 623 22.38 -27.96 -6.84
C THR A 623 22.73 -29.11 -5.91
N MET A 624 23.33 -28.81 -4.75
CA MET A 624 23.76 -29.79 -3.75
C MET A 624 22.66 -30.20 -2.75
N LEU A 625 21.49 -29.53 -2.76
CA LEU A 625 20.36 -29.87 -1.88
C LEU A 625 19.70 -31.19 -2.30
N ARG A 626 19.47 -32.07 -1.34
CA ARG A 626 18.77 -33.35 -1.55
C ARG A 626 17.27 -33.17 -1.43
N LYS A 627 16.50 -33.96 -2.18
CA LYS A 627 15.04 -34.08 -1.96
C LYS A 627 14.81 -34.71 -0.58
N ALA A 628 13.89 -34.16 0.19
CA ALA A 628 13.40 -34.83 1.40
C ALA A 628 12.81 -36.18 1.00
N GLU A 629 13.32 -37.26 1.59
CA GLU A 629 12.76 -38.63 1.45
C GLU A 629 11.46 -38.78 2.24
#